data_AF-A0A7S1KSI6-F1
#
_entry.id   AF-A0A7S1KSI6-F1
#
_cell.length_a   1.000
_cell.length_b   1.000
_cell.length_c   1.000
_cell.angle_alpha   90.00
_cell.angle_beta   90.00
_cell.angle_gamma   90.00
#
_symmetry.space_group_name_H-M   'P 1'
#
loop_
_entity.id
_entity.type
_entity.pdbx_description
1 polymer ?
#
loop_
_entity_poly.entity_id
_entity_poly.type
_entity_poly.pdbx_seq_one_letter_code
_entity_poly.pdbx_strand_id
1 'polypeptide(L)'
;TVWVQNANGVRSLVPLLDAINCKELSDPNRLHTSVRDVSVNAVLTRSPDDFATGDQVFENYGSDNHNNFFAHGFTLPNNSHDCVKVRIAYEGSDPIVIDNFRTRRLPVNSVHCLRRGKIPNQAMAVLQFLAQSTGRANANEMLHDIIADKLAKYPTTLAEDLSELKQSRFIVRWEKRLALEFIVEEKKLLREMRDDLGKQLGLHQHTEL
;
A
#
# COMPACT_ATOMS: atom_id res chain seq x y z
N THR A 1 -12.95 -9.93 2.13
CA THR A 1 -14.39 -10.15 2.43
C THR A 1 -15.20 -9.16 1.65
N VAL A 2 -16.05 -9.65 0.76
CA VAL A 2 -16.96 -8.81 -0.01
C VAL A 2 -18.04 -8.27 0.92
N TRP A 3 -18.07 -6.95 1.10
CA TRP A 3 -19.09 -6.28 1.88
C TRP A 3 -19.98 -5.49 0.92
N VAL A 4 -21.29 -5.73 0.97
CA VAL A 4 -22.27 -4.85 0.31
C VAL A 4 -22.79 -3.90 1.37
N GLN A 5 -22.67 -2.59 1.13
CA GLN A 5 -23.35 -1.59 1.93
C GLN A 5 -24.78 -1.44 1.44
N ASN A 6 -25.75 -1.64 2.34
CA ASN A 6 -27.13 -1.24 2.07
C ASN A 6 -27.28 0.28 2.17
N ALA A 7 -28.48 0.80 1.87
CA ALA A 7 -28.78 2.24 1.96
C ALA A 7 -28.55 2.85 3.36
N ASN A 8 -28.46 2.03 4.40
CA ASN A 8 -28.22 2.44 5.79
C ASN A 8 -26.74 2.29 6.20
N GLY A 9 -25.84 1.97 5.27
CA GLY A 9 -24.41 1.78 5.52
C GLY A 9 -24.04 0.50 6.26
N VAL A 10 -24.99 -0.41 6.49
CA VAL A 10 -24.74 -1.68 7.18
C VAL A 10 -23.94 -2.61 6.28
N ARG A 11 -22.89 -3.21 6.84
CA ARG A 11 -22.07 -4.21 6.18
C ARG A 11 -22.67 -5.60 6.38
N SER A 12 -22.75 -6.38 5.31
CA SER A 12 -23.26 -7.76 5.36
C SER A 12 -22.27 -8.73 4.73
N LEU A 13 -22.18 -9.93 5.29
CA LEU A 13 -21.56 -11.07 4.62
C LEU A 13 -22.52 -11.56 3.53
N VAL A 14 -21.99 -11.79 2.34
CA VAL A 14 -22.77 -12.25 1.19
C VAL A 14 -22.29 -13.66 0.85
N PRO A 15 -23.00 -14.71 1.30
CA PRO A 15 -22.65 -16.09 0.99
C PRO A 15 -22.55 -16.30 -0.52
N LEU A 16 -21.74 -17.28 -0.93
CA LEU A 16 -21.38 -17.61 -2.32
C LEU A 16 -20.44 -16.57 -2.94
N LEU A 17 -20.76 -15.29 -2.83
CA LEU A 17 -19.90 -14.22 -3.32
C LEU A 17 -18.59 -14.11 -2.53
N ASP A 18 -18.63 -14.43 -1.24
CA ASP A 18 -17.46 -14.50 -0.37
C ASP A 18 -16.47 -15.63 -0.71
N ALA A 19 -16.86 -16.58 -1.57
CA ALA A 19 -15.98 -17.64 -2.07
C ALA A 19 -15.12 -17.20 -3.27
N ILE A 20 -15.35 -16.00 -3.84
CA ILE A 20 -14.57 -15.50 -4.98
C ILE A 20 -13.23 -14.95 -4.50
N ASN A 21 -12.13 -15.47 -5.04
CA ASN A 21 -10.78 -15.09 -4.66
C ASN A 21 -10.32 -13.76 -5.30
N CYS A 22 -9.32 -13.14 -4.68
CA CYS A 22 -8.70 -11.92 -5.20
C CYS A 22 -7.61 -12.21 -6.24
N LYS A 23 -7.57 -11.41 -7.31
CA LYS A 23 -6.47 -11.39 -8.29
C LYS A 23 -6.36 -9.99 -8.91
N GLU A 24 -5.15 -9.60 -9.30
CA GLU A 24 -4.97 -8.50 -10.24
C GLU A 24 -5.51 -8.92 -11.62
N LEU A 25 -6.37 -8.09 -12.21
CA LEU A 25 -7.09 -8.39 -13.45
C LEU A 25 -6.51 -7.58 -14.62
N SER A 26 -7.02 -7.82 -15.84
CA SER A 26 -6.56 -7.12 -17.05
C SER A 26 -6.68 -5.59 -16.94
N ASP A 27 -7.77 -5.09 -16.36
CA ASP A 27 -7.93 -3.69 -15.97
C ASP A 27 -7.80 -3.53 -14.44
N PRO A 28 -6.68 -2.98 -13.94
CA PRO A 28 -6.47 -2.79 -12.50
C PRO A 28 -7.44 -1.77 -11.89
N ASN A 29 -8.07 -0.90 -12.69
CA ASN A 29 -9.02 0.09 -12.18
C ASN A 29 -10.45 -0.46 -12.09
N ARG A 30 -10.72 -1.63 -12.68
CA ARG A 30 -12.02 -2.28 -12.60
C ARG A 30 -12.14 -3.06 -11.29
N LEU A 31 -12.41 -2.31 -10.23
CA LEU A 31 -12.61 -2.87 -8.90
C LEU A 31 -13.89 -3.70 -8.82
N HIS A 32 -13.86 -4.71 -7.97
CA HIS A 32 -15.05 -5.46 -7.60
C HIS A 32 -16.10 -4.51 -7.02
N THR A 33 -17.30 -4.58 -7.58
CA THR A 33 -18.46 -3.85 -7.07
C THR A 33 -19.68 -4.75 -7.10
N SER A 34 -20.40 -4.74 -5.99
CA SER A 34 -21.64 -5.48 -5.81
C SER A 34 -22.71 -4.52 -5.32
N VAL A 35 -23.84 -4.51 -6.00
CA VAL A 35 -24.94 -3.59 -5.72
C VAL A 35 -26.18 -4.38 -5.33
N ARG A 36 -26.92 -3.87 -4.34
CA ARG A 36 -28.23 -4.43 -4.02
C ARG A 36 -29.23 -4.02 -5.10
N ASP A 37 -29.80 -5.00 -5.79
CA ASP A 37 -30.92 -4.80 -6.69
C ASP A 37 -32.23 -5.10 -5.96
N VAL A 38 -33.05 -4.06 -5.79
CA VAL A 38 -34.33 -4.14 -5.08
C VAL A 38 -35.42 -4.80 -5.91
N SER A 39 -35.32 -4.81 -7.24
CA SER A 39 -36.34 -5.36 -8.14
C SER A 39 -36.35 -6.88 -8.10
N VAL A 40 -35.17 -7.49 -8.02
CA VAL A 40 -34.97 -8.94 -7.90
C VAL A 40 -34.65 -9.37 -6.47
N ASN A 41 -34.63 -8.42 -5.53
CA ASN A 41 -34.27 -8.60 -4.12
C ASN A 41 -32.97 -9.43 -3.92
N ALA A 42 -31.93 -9.08 -4.68
CA ALA A 42 -30.66 -9.80 -4.69
C ALA A 42 -29.46 -8.83 -4.69
N VAL A 43 -28.26 -9.39 -4.49
CA VAL A 43 -27.00 -8.69 -4.78
C VAL A 43 -26.59 -9.03 -6.20
N LEU A 44 -26.32 -8.01 -7.01
CA LEU A 44 -25.80 -8.15 -8.35
C LEU A 44 -24.30 -7.83 -8.37
N THR A 45 -23.54 -8.79 -8.85
CA THR A 45 -22.11 -8.66 -9.15
C THR A 45 -21.93 -8.89 -10.64
N ARG A 46 -21.17 -8.02 -11.31
CA ARG A 46 -20.82 -8.19 -12.73
C ARG A 46 -19.38 -8.65 -12.83
N SER A 47 -19.11 -9.57 -13.77
CA SER A 47 -17.76 -10.06 -14.02
C SER A 47 -16.81 -8.89 -14.33
N PRO A 48 -15.69 -8.75 -13.61
CA PRO A 48 -14.71 -7.69 -13.88
C PRO A 48 -13.79 -7.99 -15.07
N ASP A 49 -13.75 -9.24 -15.53
CA ASP A 49 -12.94 -9.69 -16.65
C ASP A 49 -13.69 -10.76 -17.47
N ASP A 50 -13.10 -11.22 -18.56
CA ASP A 50 -13.60 -12.38 -19.31
C ASP A 50 -13.05 -13.68 -18.69
N PHE A 51 -13.91 -14.66 -18.46
CA PHE A 51 -13.55 -15.98 -17.94
C PHE A 51 -14.09 -17.07 -18.86
N ALA A 52 -13.22 -17.97 -19.32
CA ALA A 52 -13.63 -19.11 -20.13
C ALA A 52 -14.28 -20.20 -19.28
N THR A 53 -14.99 -21.13 -19.92
CA THR A 53 -15.53 -22.30 -19.24
C THR A 53 -14.40 -23.13 -18.62
N GLY A 54 -14.48 -23.35 -17.30
CA GLY A 54 -13.46 -24.07 -16.52
C GLY A 54 -12.47 -23.15 -15.80
N ASP A 55 -12.45 -21.85 -16.11
CA ASP A 55 -11.63 -20.90 -15.38
C ASP A 55 -12.18 -20.65 -13.97
N GLN A 56 -11.27 -20.41 -13.03
CA GLN A 56 -11.64 -19.83 -11.75
C GLN A 56 -12.01 -18.36 -11.95
N VAL A 57 -13.16 -17.95 -11.42
CA VAL A 57 -13.59 -16.55 -11.38
C VAL A 57 -12.84 -15.82 -10.26
N PHE A 58 -12.34 -14.63 -10.58
CA PHE A 58 -11.61 -13.78 -9.66
C PHE A 58 -12.19 -12.36 -9.60
N GLU A 59 -11.81 -11.65 -8.55
CA GLU A 59 -12.18 -10.26 -8.31
C GLU A 59 -10.93 -9.41 -7.99
N ASN A 60 -10.93 -8.14 -8.38
CA ASN A 60 -9.96 -7.18 -7.88
C ASN A 60 -10.56 -6.46 -6.66
N TYR A 61 -10.05 -6.75 -5.46
CA TYR A 61 -10.58 -6.14 -4.23
C TYR A 61 -10.20 -4.66 -4.07
N GLY A 62 -9.25 -4.14 -4.86
CA GLY A 62 -8.82 -2.74 -4.78
C GLY A 62 -8.09 -2.37 -3.48
N SER A 63 -7.58 -3.36 -2.74
CA SER A 63 -6.93 -3.20 -1.44
C SER A 63 -5.42 -3.35 -1.50
N ASP A 64 -4.71 -2.56 -0.70
CA ASP A 64 -3.25 -2.66 -0.54
C ASP A 64 -2.84 -3.95 0.18
N ASN A 65 -1.56 -4.33 0.08
CA ASN A 65 -1.07 -5.56 0.68
C ASN A 65 -1.02 -5.52 2.20
N HIS A 66 -0.99 -4.35 2.83
CA HIS A 66 -1.14 -4.27 4.28
C HIS A 66 -2.55 -4.69 4.71
N ASN A 67 -3.60 -4.27 4.00
CA ASN A 67 -4.96 -4.74 4.27
C ASN A 67 -5.10 -6.23 3.91
N ASN A 68 -4.60 -6.66 2.76
CA ASN A 68 -4.68 -8.07 2.35
C ASN A 68 -3.99 -9.00 3.36
N PHE A 69 -2.80 -8.63 3.82
CA PHE A 69 -2.03 -9.47 4.75
C PHE A 69 -2.67 -9.51 6.14
N PHE A 70 -2.92 -8.35 6.76
CA PHE A 70 -3.36 -8.30 8.15
C PHE A 70 -4.87 -8.56 8.34
N ALA A 71 -5.70 -8.30 7.33
CA ALA A 71 -7.16 -8.49 7.44
C ALA A 71 -7.69 -9.69 6.65
N HIS A 72 -6.96 -10.16 5.63
CA HIS A 72 -7.42 -11.23 4.75
C HIS A 72 -6.47 -12.44 4.65
N GLY A 73 -5.27 -12.37 5.25
CA GLY A 73 -4.36 -13.50 5.30
C GLY A 73 -3.72 -13.88 3.95
N PHE A 74 -3.56 -12.92 3.03
CA PHE A 74 -2.85 -13.13 1.77
C PHE A 74 -2.05 -11.89 1.33
N THR A 75 -1.11 -12.08 0.40
CA THR A 75 -0.39 -11.00 -0.27
C THR A 75 -0.65 -11.13 -1.76
N LEU A 76 -0.94 -10.00 -2.42
CA LEU A 76 -1.19 -9.96 -3.86
C LEU A 76 0.09 -9.48 -4.56
N PRO A 77 0.80 -10.35 -5.31
CA PRO A 77 1.97 -9.93 -6.07
C PRO A 77 1.56 -9.00 -7.21
N ASN A 78 2.39 -8.01 -7.53
CA ASN A 78 2.12 -7.00 -8.57
C ASN A 78 0.79 -6.24 -8.37
N ASN A 79 0.43 -5.98 -7.11
CA ASN A 79 -0.81 -5.28 -6.76
C ASN A 79 -0.73 -3.79 -7.13
N SER A 80 -1.55 -3.38 -8.09
CA SER A 80 -1.62 -1.99 -8.59
C SER A 80 -2.17 -1.01 -7.55
N HIS A 81 -2.81 -1.54 -6.50
CA HIS A 81 -3.34 -0.79 -5.36
C HIS A 81 -2.42 -0.85 -4.14
N ASP A 82 -1.24 -1.46 -4.26
CA ASP A 82 -0.34 -1.56 -3.11
C ASP A 82 0.20 -0.21 -2.68
N CYS A 83 0.53 -0.10 -1.40
CA CYS A 83 1.18 1.06 -0.84
C CYS A 83 2.00 0.70 0.39
N VAL A 84 2.97 1.55 0.68
CA VAL A 84 3.75 1.46 1.92
C VAL A 84 3.21 2.44 2.94
N LYS A 85 3.03 1.96 4.18
CA LYS A 85 2.68 2.85 5.29
C LYS A 85 3.92 3.55 5.79
N VAL A 86 3.94 4.88 5.62
CA VAL A 86 5.03 5.75 6.04
C VAL A 86 4.52 6.72 7.09
N ARG A 87 5.21 6.73 8.24
CA ARG A 87 4.97 7.70 9.30
C ARG A 87 5.74 8.98 8.99
N ILE A 88 5.06 10.10 9.04
CA ILE A 88 5.62 11.44 8.87
C ILE A 88 5.31 12.21 10.14
N ALA A 89 6.33 12.64 10.85
CA ALA A 89 6.16 13.31 12.13
C ALA A 89 7.23 14.36 12.38
N TYR A 90 6.85 15.38 13.16
CA TYR A 90 7.81 16.25 13.80
C TYR A 90 8.30 15.60 15.09
N GLU A 91 9.58 15.24 15.15
CA GLU A 91 10.22 14.65 16.34
C GLU A 91 10.78 15.69 17.31
N GLY A 92 10.70 16.98 16.96
CA GLY A 92 11.16 18.06 17.82
C GLY A 92 10.14 18.46 18.90
N SER A 93 10.59 19.29 19.82
CA SER A 93 9.79 19.77 20.95
C SER A 93 9.51 21.28 20.92
N ASP A 94 9.82 21.98 19.82
CA ASP A 94 9.60 23.42 19.71
C ASP A 94 8.09 23.75 19.77
N PRO A 95 7.62 24.45 20.83
CA PRO A 95 6.20 24.78 20.97
C PRO A 95 5.66 25.63 19.82
N ILE A 96 6.48 26.48 19.21
CA ILE A 96 6.09 27.36 18.10
C ILE A 96 5.84 26.52 16.85
N VAL A 97 6.70 25.54 16.56
CA VAL A 97 6.50 24.63 15.43
C VAL A 97 5.24 23.78 15.63
N ILE A 98 5.03 23.26 16.85
CA ILE A 98 3.82 22.48 17.20
C ILE A 98 2.55 23.32 17.06
N ASP A 99 2.56 24.58 17.48
CA ASP A 99 1.40 25.46 17.35
C ASP A 99 1.09 25.81 15.87
N ASN A 100 2.14 25.97 15.05
CA ASN A 100 2.00 26.18 13.62
C ASN A 100 1.36 24.97 12.89
N PHE A 101 1.63 23.73 13.32
CA PHE A 101 0.89 22.55 12.83
C PHE A 101 -0.61 22.71 13.06
N ARG A 102 -1.01 23.10 14.29
CA ARG A 102 -2.43 23.27 14.66
C ARG A 102 -3.09 24.38 13.85
N THR A 103 -2.43 25.53 13.74
CA THR A 103 -2.93 26.68 12.99
C THR A 103 -3.14 26.34 11.51
N ARG A 104 -2.25 25.52 10.93
CA ARG A 104 -2.36 25.02 9.54
C ARG A 104 -3.29 23.81 9.38
N ARG A 105 -3.88 23.31 10.46
CA ARG A 105 -4.68 22.06 10.51
C ARG A 105 -3.91 20.85 9.95
N LEU A 106 -2.61 20.83 10.16
CA LEU A 106 -1.73 19.72 9.79
C LEU A 106 -1.51 18.82 11.01
N PRO A 107 -1.51 17.49 10.84
CA PRO A 107 -1.15 16.58 11.93
C PRO A 107 0.35 16.68 12.23
N VAL A 108 0.71 16.71 13.51
CA VAL A 108 2.11 16.67 13.99
C VAL A 108 2.73 15.29 13.74
N ASN A 109 1.90 14.24 13.77
CA ASN A 109 2.27 12.86 13.49
C ASN A 109 1.14 12.21 12.70
N SER A 110 1.46 11.68 11.52
CA SER A 110 0.50 11.01 10.65
C SER A 110 1.13 9.81 9.96
N VAL A 111 0.30 8.82 9.64
CA VAL A 111 0.67 7.67 8.83
C VAL A 111 -0.05 7.77 7.50
N HIS A 112 0.70 7.68 6.41
CA HIS A 112 0.17 7.77 5.07
C HIS A 112 0.52 6.53 4.26
N CYS A 113 -0.44 6.10 3.43
CA CYS A 113 -0.29 5.08 2.42
C CYS A 113 0.33 5.74 1.18
N LEU A 114 1.62 5.48 0.94
CA LEU A 114 2.38 6.09 -0.16
C LEU A 114 2.53 5.08 -1.30
N ARG A 115 2.35 5.56 -2.53
CA ARG A 115 2.54 4.77 -3.75
C ARG A 115 3.53 5.47 -4.66
N ARG A 116 4.16 4.68 -5.54
CA ARG A 116 4.99 5.22 -6.62
C ARG A 116 4.20 6.26 -7.43
N GLY A 117 4.79 7.44 -7.62
CA GLY A 117 4.18 8.55 -8.36
C GLY A 117 2.94 9.20 -7.73
N LYS A 118 2.44 8.70 -6.58
CA LYS A 118 1.22 9.21 -5.95
C LYS A 118 1.40 9.35 -4.45
N ILE A 119 1.76 10.57 -4.03
CA ILE A 119 1.85 10.96 -2.63
C ILE A 119 0.57 11.72 -2.24
N PRO A 120 -0.14 11.34 -1.16
CA PRO A 120 -1.34 12.06 -0.73
C PRO A 120 -1.06 13.54 -0.46
N ASN A 121 -1.98 14.43 -0.84
CA ASN A 121 -1.82 15.88 -0.64
C ASN A 121 -1.54 16.27 0.82
N GLN A 122 -2.19 15.60 1.78
CA GLN A 122 -1.95 15.83 3.20
C GLN A 122 -0.52 15.43 3.60
N ALA A 123 0.00 14.32 3.08
CA ALA A 123 1.37 13.88 3.34
C ALA A 123 2.38 14.90 2.79
N MET A 124 2.16 15.39 1.55
CA MET A 124 3.01 16.42 0.96
C MET A 124 2.95 17.74 1.73
N ALA A 125 1.77 18.16 2.20
CA ALA A 125 1.63 19.38 2.99
C ALA A 125 2.39 19.29 4.33
N VAL A 126 2.33 18.13 5.00
CA VAL A 126 3.12 17.86 6.22
C VAL A 126 4.62 17.89 5.92
N LEU A 127 5.08 17.20 4.86
CA LEU A 127 6.49 17.18 4.45
C LEU A 127 7.02 18.57 4.09
N GLN A 128 6.25 19.36 3.35
CA GLN A 128 6.61 20.73 2.98
C GLN A 128 6.76 21.61 4.20
N PHE A 129 5.82 21.53 5.14
CA PHE A 129 5.91 22.29 6.38
C PHE A 129 7.10 21.84 7.23
N LEU A 130 7.31 20.53 7.39
CA LEU A 130 8.45 19.99 8.12
C LEU A 130 9.78 20.42 7.51
N ALA A 131 9.92 20.37 6.19
CA ALA A 131 11.14 20.83 5.52
C ALA A 131 11.42 22.30 5.83
N GLN A 132 10.42 23.18 5.72
CA GLN A 132 10.55 24.59 6.08
C GLN A 132 10.95 24.78 7.55
N SER A 133 10.29 24.08 8.48
CA SER A 133 10.56 24.23 9.92
C SER A 133 11.88 23.64 10.39
N THR A 134 12.46 22.71 9.62
CA THR A 134 13.75 22.06 9.95
C THR A 134 14.92 22.58 9.11
N GLY A 135 14.70 23.61 8.30
CA GLY A 135 15.74 24.20 7.45
C GLY A 135 16.14 23.34 6.25
N ARG A 136 15.34 22.34 5.88
CA ARG A 136 15.56 21.56 4.66
C ARG A 136 15.02 22.29 3.43
N ALA A 137 15.76 22.20 2.34
CA ALA A 137 15.41 22.88 1.09
C ALA A 137 14.19 22.25 0.39
N ASN A 138 13.99 20.93 0.53
CA ASN A 138 13.02 20.20 -0.29
C ASN A 138 12.25 19.11 0.48
N ALA A 139 10.92 19.09 0.31
CA ALA A 139 10.05 18.04 0.83
C ALA A 139 10.37 16.66 0.25
N ASN A 140 10.79 16.59 -1.01
CA ASN A 140 11.18 15.33 -1.67
C ASN A 140 12.48 14.76 -1.09
N GLU A 141 13.42 15.62 -0.69
CA GLU A 141 14.64 15.19 0.01
C GLU A 141 14.30 14.62 1.38
N MET A 142 13.40 15.28 2.12
CA MET A 142 12.89 14.73 3.39
C MET A 142 12.17 13.38 3.20
N LEU A 143 11.32 13.26 2.17
CA LEU A 143 10.65 11.99 1.88
C LEU A 143 11.64 10.89 1.48
N HIS A 144 12.64 11.21 0.67
CA HIS A 144 13.70 10.29 0.28
C HIS A 144 14.42 9.73 1.52
N ASP A 145 14.79 10.59 2.47
CA ASP A 145 15.45 10.19 3.71
C ASP A 145 14.55 9.34 4.62
N ILE A 146 13.27 9.70 4.75
CA ILE A 146 12.29 8.92 5.53
C ILE A 146 12.17 7.50 4.95
N ILE A 147 12.13 7.38 3.62
CA ILE A 147 12.06 6.08 2.94
C ILE A 147 13.37 5.31 3.14
N ALA A 148 14.52 5.97 3.03
CA ALA A 148 15.83 5.35 3.26
C ALA A 148 15.98 4.84 4.71
N ASP A 149 15.56 5.62 5.70
CA ASP A 149 15.55 5.23 7.11
C ASP A 149 14.60 4.05 7.36
N LYS A 150 13.40 4.05 6.76
CA LYS A 150 12.48 2.90 6.84
C LYS A 150 13.10 1.64 6.24
N LEU A 151 13.77 1.73 5.08
CA LEU A 151 14.46 0.60 4.46
C LEU A 151 15.61 0.07 5.35
N ALA A 152 16.37 0.95 5.99
CA ALA A 152 17.48 0.58 6.87
C ALA A 152 17.04 -0.14 8.15
N LYS A 153 15.78 0.01 8.55
CA LYS A 153 15.21 -0.64 9.75
C LYS A 153 14.81 -2.09 9.54
N TYR A 154 14.79 -2.60 8.30
CA TYR A 154 14.57 -4.02 8.09
C TYR A 154 15.82 -4.83 8.49
N PRO A 155 15.65 -5.96 9.18
CA PRO A 155 16.78 -6.80 9.59
C PRO A 155 17.45 -7.54 8.42
N THR A 156 16.80 -7.58 7.26
CA THR A 156 17.25 -8.25 6.04
C THR A 156 17.19 -7.29 4.86
N THR A 157 17.95 -7.60 3.82
CA THR A 157 17.90 -6.94 2.51
C THR A 157 16.84 -7.57 1.60
N LEU A 158 16.45 -6.86 0.54
CA LEU A 158 15.56 -7.41 -0.48
C LEU A 158 16.16 -8.66 -1.16
N ALA A 159 17.48 -8.68 -1.36
CA ALA A 159 18.16 -9.80 -2.00
C ALA A 159 18.11 -11.07 -1.13
N GLU A 160 18.31 -10.93 0.18
CA GLU A 160 18.19 -12.03 1.15
C GLU A 160 16.78 -12.59 1.17
N ASP A 161 15.75 -11.74 1.27
CA ASP A 161 14.36 -12.22 1.31
C ASP A 161 13.93 -12.88 -0.01
N LEU A 162 14.38 -12.36 -1.16
CA LEU A 162 14.13 -12.99 -2.45
C LEU A 162 14.83 -14.34 -2.58
N SER A 163 16.05 -14.47 -2.03
CA SER A 163 16.77 -15.74 -1.97
C SER A 163 16.02 -16.74 -1.09
N GLU A 164 15.60 -16.31 0.10
CA GLU A 164 14.84 -17.13 1.02
C GLU A 164 13.49 -17.55 0.41
N LEU A 165 12.77 -16.65 -0.27
CA LEU A 165 11.51 -16.96 -0.93
C LEU A 165 11.66 -17.97 -2.09
N LYS A 166 12.81 -17.97 -2.78
CA LYS A 166 13.11 -19.00 -3.80
C LYS A 166 13.35 -20.36 -3.17
N GLN A 167 14.08 -20.40 -2.05
CA GLN A 167 14.35 -21.64 -1.29
C GLN A 167 13.10 -22.15 -0.58
N SER A 168 12.21 -21.25 -0.18
CA SER A 168 11.01 -21.54 0.62
C SER A 168 9.93 -22.31 -0.13
N ARG A 169 10.05 -22.44 -1.47
CA ARG A 169 9.06 -23.15 -2.32
C ARG A 169 8.78 -24.59 -1.89
N PHE A 170 9.68 -25.24 -1.16
CA PHE A 170 9.55 -26.67 -0.84
C PHE A 170 9.59 -27.00 0.66
N ILE A 171 10.05 -26.10 1.53
CA ILE A 171 10.45 -26.45 2.90
C ILE A 171 9.77 -25.56 3.98
N VAL A 172 9.25 -24.39 3.60
CA VAL A 172 8.82 -23.38 4.57
C VAL A 172 7.31 -23.43 4.79
N ARG A 173 6.90 -23.28 6.06
CA ARG A 173 5.48 -23.14 6.43
C ARG A 173 4.85 -21.95 5.70
N TRP A 174 3.61 -22.10 5.25
CA TRP A 174 2.94 -21.11 4.41
C TRP A 174 2.85 -19.73 5.08
N GLU A 175 2.74 -19.67 6.41
CA GLU A 175 2.68 -18.41 7.18
C GLU A 175 3.99 -17.61 7.05
N LYS A 176 5.13 -18.31 7.15
CA LYS A 176 6.45 -17.68 7.01
C LYS A 176 6.66 -17.23 5.56
N ARG A 177 6.23 -18.05 4.59
CA ARG A 177 6.27 -17.66 3.18
C ARG A 177 5.43 -16.40 2.92
N LEU A 178 4.22 -16.34 3.46
CA LEU A 178 3.33 -15.20 3.30
C LEU A 178 3.94 -13.93 3.93
N ALA A 179 4.54 -14.03 5.11
CA ALA A 179 5.25 -12.91 5.73
C ALA A 179 6.44 -12.43 4.88
N LEU A 180 7.19 -13.35 4.29
CA LEU A 180 8.27 -13.02 3.35
C LEU A 180 7.74 -12.34 2.08
N GLU A 181 6.65 -12.84 1.49
CA GLU A 181 6.02 -12.21 0.32
C GLU A 181 5.59 -10.77 0.64
N PHE A 182 4.96 -10.54 1.78
CA PHE A 182 4.60 -9.19 2.24
C PHE A 182 5.82 -8.27 2.37
N ILE A 183 6.88 -8.72 3.05
CA ILE A 183 8.11 -7.92 3.25
C ILE A 183 8.80 -7.62 1.91
N VAL A 184 8.86 -8.59 1.01
CA VAL A 184 9.46 -8.45 -0.33
C VAL A 184 8.72 -7.37 -1.13
N GLU A 185 7.39 -7.43 -1.19
CA GLU A 185 6.60 -6.44 -1.94
C GLU A 185 6.74 -5.03 -1.31
N GLU A 186 6.73 -4.91 0.03
CA GLU A 186 6.94 -3.62 0.71
C GLU A 186 8.33 -3.03 0.40
N LYS A 187 9.39 -3.85 0.45
CA LYS A 187 10.77 -3.42 0.13
C LYS A 187 10.95 -3.03 -1.32
N LYS A 188 10.34 -3.76 -2.26
CA LYS A 188 10.37 -3.40 -3.69
C LYS A 188 9.78 -2.01 -3.88
N LEU A 189 8.58 -1.76 -3.36
CA LEU A 189 7.90 -0.49 -3.50
C LEU A 189 8.68 0.67 -2.86
N LEU A 190 9.24 0.48 -1.66
CA LEU A 190 10.10 1.48 -1.02
C LEU A 190 11.35 1.80 -1.86
N ARG A 191 12.02 0.78 -2.41
CA ARG A 191 13.21 0.98 -3.25
C ARG A 191 12.86 1.74 -4.53
N GLU A 192 11.82 1.33 -5.24
CA GLU A 192 11.38 2.03 -6.45
C GLU A 192 11.03 3.49 -6.18
N MET A 193 10.31 3.76 -5.09
CA MET A 193 9.98 5.13 -4.69
C MET A 193 11.22 5.95 -4.35
N ARG A 194 12.17 5.38 -3.59
CA ARG A 194 13.42 6.04 -3.24
C ARG A 194 14.24 6.36 -4.48
N ASP A 195 14.37 5.40 -5.38
CA ASP A 195 15.19 5.55 -6.59
C ASP A 195 14.58 6.58 -7.55
N ASP A 196 13.25 6.63 -7.68
CA ASP A 196 12.56 7.68 -8.45
C ASP A 196 12.75 9.07 -7.83
N LEU A 197 12.68 9.20 -6.50
CA LEU A 197 12.96 10.46 -5.80
C LEU A 197 14.44 10.86 -5.95
N GLY A 198 15.37 9.92 -5.84
CA GLY A 198 16.80 10.16 -6.01
C GLY A 198 17.11 10.69 -7.40
N LYS A 199 16.50 10.13 -8.45
CA LYS A 199 16.60 10.64 -9.82
C LYS A 199 16.07 12.07 -9.95
N GLN A 200 14.92 12.38 -9.33
CA GLN A 200 14.36 13.74 -9.34
C GLN A 200 15.24 14.76 -8.62
N LEU A 201 15.98 14.32 -7.61
CA LEU A 201 16.88 15.16 -6.81
C LEU A 201 18.30 15.26 -7.40
N GLY A 202 18.59 14.58 -8.51
CA GLY A 202 19.95 14.51 -9.07
C GLY A 202 20.93 13.70 -8.21
N LEU A 203 20.42 12.91 -7.27
CA LEU A 203 21.19 11.98 -6.44
C LEU A 203 21.46 10.72 -7.27
N HIS A 204 22.39 10.80 -8.22
CA HIS A 204 22.84 9.62 -8.95
C HIS A 204 23.58 8.68 -8.00
N GLN A 205 23.01 7.51 -7.71
CA GLN A 205 23.79 6.39 -7.18
C GLN A 205 24.41 5.64 -8.36
N HIS A 206 25.75 5.60 -8.40
CA HIS A 206 26.49 4.54 -9.08
C HIS A 206 25.95 3.21 -8.56
N THR A 207 25.21 2.48 -9.40
CA THR A 207 24.68 1.17 -9.02
C THR A 207 25.83 0.17 -9.13
N GLU A 208 26.34 -0.31 -8.00
CA GLU A 208 27.16 -1.52 -7.97
C GLU A 208 26.30 -2.71 -8.44
N LEU A 209 26.90 -3.51 -9.33
CA LEU A 209 26.38 -4.72 -9.96
C LEU A 209 26.27 -5.88 -8.96
#